data_AF-A0A2V9RYG7-F1
#
_entry.id   AF-A0A2V9RYG7-F1
#
_cell.length_a   1.000
_cell.length_b   1.000
_cell.length_c   1.000
_cell.angle_alpha   90.00
_cell.angle_beta   90.00
_cell.angle_gamma   90.00
#
_symmetry.space_group_name_H-M   'P 1'
#
loop_
_entity.id
_entity.type
_entity.pdbx_description
1 polymer ?
#
loop_
_entity_poly.entity_id
_entity_poly.type
_entity_poly.pdbx_seq_one_letter_code
_entity_poly.pdbx_strand_id
1 'polypeptide(L)'
;MQARGILLTMAIAGMILPAPAQTAGGTSTKPATINQRKENQQDRIANGIQNGQLTAGEAGRLEKKESELNQEERDMRKLDNGHLTKADRATLQQQQNQLSKDIYKQKHDAQVANTNPKSEVGQRQRNQQERIAQGVKSGQLTAGEASRLEGREAAIHREIRHDRAENGGTLTPAERRRINRQENRTSRSIYRQKHDAQHQ
;
A
#
# COMPACT_ATOMS: atom_id res chain seq x y z
N MET A 1 -24.78 -55.95 -39.95
CA MET A 1 -24.79 -54.74 -40.81
C MET A 1 -23.34 -54.30 -40.98
N GLN A 2 -22.93 -54.13 -42.24
CA GLN A 2 -21.55 -53.87 -42.64
C GLN A 2 -21.17 -52.38 -42.53
N ALA A 3 -19.86 -52.17 -42.58
CA ALA A 3 -19.07 -50.98 -42.29
C ALA A 3 -19.47 -49.68 -42.98
N ARG A 4 -19.09 -48.55 -42.36
CA ARG A 4 -18.81 -47.28 -43.03
C ARG A 4 -17.59 -46.61 -42.40
N GLY A 5 -16.45 -46.77 -43.05
CA GLY A 5 -15.30 -45.88 -42.89
C GLY A 5 -15.27 -44.89 -44.05
N ILE A 6 -15.05 -43.61 -43.77
CA ILE A 6 -14.50 -42.63 -44.73
C ILE A 6 -13.59 -41.70 -43.93
N LEU A 7 -12.28 -41.85 -44.14
CA LEU A 7 -11.24 -40.89 -43.79
C LEU A 7 -11.26 -39.77 -44.84
N LEU A 8 -11.37 -38.51 -44.40
CA LEU A 8 -11.21 -37.33 -45.24
C LEU A 8 -9.95 -36.59 -44.78
N THR A 9 -8.82 -36.83 -45.45
CA THR A 9 -7.58 -36.08 -45.26
C THR A 9 -7.65 -34.77 -46.05
N MET A 10 -7.77 -33.64 -45.36
CA MET A 10 -7.54 -32.33 -45.97
C MET A 10 -6.04 -32.00 -45.93
N ALA A 11 -5.44 -31.91 -47.12
CA ALA A 11 -4.13 -31.30 -47.31
C ALA A 11 -4.25 -29.77 -47.19
N ILE A 12 -3.54 -29.17 -46.23
CA ILE A 12 -3.39 -27.72 -46.12
C ILE A 12 -2.05 -27.34 -46.75
N ALA A 13 -2.11 -26.69 -47.91
CA ALA A 13 -0.98 -26.04 -48.55
C ALA A 13 -0.66 -24.74 -47.79
N GLY A 14 0.51 -24.66 -47.15
CA GLY A 14 0.96 -23.47 -46.43
C GLY A 14 1.52 -22.40 -47.38
N MET A 15 0.74 -21.34 -47.62
CA MET A 15 1.26 -20.07 -48.16
C MET A 15 2.05 -19.34 -47.07
N ILE A 16 3.34 -19.10 -47.31
CA ILE A 16 4.16 -18.21 -46.48
C ILE A 16 3.95 -16.78 -47.00
N LEU A 17 3.26 -15.94 -46.24
CA LEU A 17 3.19 -14.50 -46.48
C LEU A 17 4.29 -13.80 -45.65
N PRO A 18 5.08 -12.88 -46.24
CA PRO A 18 6.01 -12.05 -45.48
C PRO A 18 5.23 -11.04 -44.62
N ALA A 19 5.41 -11.11 -43.30
CA ALA A 19 4.85 -10.15 -42.37
C ALA A 19 5.60 -8.80 -42.47
N PRO A 20 4.90 -7.65 -42.57
CA PRO A 20 5.56 -6.35 -42.48
C PRO A 20 6.14 -6.16 -41.07
N ALA A 21 7.44 -5.86 -41.01
CA ALA A 21 8.13 -5.51 -39.78
C ALA A 21 7.50 -4.23 -39.21
N GLN A 22 6.73 -4.39 -38.12
CA GLN A 22 6.21 -3.27 -37.36
C GLN A 22 7.38 -2.64 -36.61
N THR A 23 7.82 -1.47 -37.08
CA THR A 23 8.72 -0.60 -36.35
C THR A 23 8.03 -0.18 -35.07
N ALA A 24 8.50 -0.72 -33.94
CA ALA A 24 8.05 -0.33 -32.61
C ALA A 24 8.38 1.16 -32.41
N GLY A 25 7.38 2.03 -32.60
CA GLY A 25 7.46 3.43 -32.23
C GLY A 25 7.71 3.54 -30.73
N GLY A 26 8.92 3.96 -30.36
CA GLY A 26 9.26 4.26 -28.99
C GLY A 26 8.30 5.31 -28.45
N THR A 27 7.47 4.91 -27.48
CA THR A 27 6.61 5.82 -26.74
C THR A 27 7.49 6.74 -25.91
N SER A 28 7.82 7.91 -26.46
CA SER A 28 8.36 9.03 -25.69
C SER A 28 7.28 9.49 -24.71
N THR A 29 7.24 8.82 -23.56
CA THR A 29 6.26 9.13 -22.52
C THR A 29 6.64 10.48 -21.95
N LYS A 30 5.86 11.51 -22.30
CA LYS A 30 6.01 12.86 -21.70
C LYS A 30 6.12 12.69 -20.17
N PRO A 31 7.07 13.36 -19.51
CA PRO A 31 7.20 13.24 -18.06
C PRO A 31 5.87 13.61 -17.40
N ALA A 32 5.37 12.74 -16.53
CA ALA A 32 4.12 12.93 -15.81
C ALA A 32 4.11 14.30 -15.11
N THR A 33 2.97 15.00 -15.19
CA THR A 33 2.77 16.28 -14.51
C THR A 33 2.81 16.11 -12.99
N ILE A 34 3.02 17.19 -12.24
CA ILE A 34 3.02 17.14 -10.76
C ILE A 34 1.72 16.53 -10.24
N ASN A 35 0.57 16.91 -10.82
CA ASN A 35 -0.74 16.35 -10.46
C ASN A 35 -0.81 14.84 -10.72
N GLN A 36 -0.37 14.41 -11.90
CA GLN A 36 -0.40 12.99 -12.24
C GLN A 36 0.53 12.16 -11.35
N ARG A 37 1.63 12.74 -10.85
CA ARG A 37 2.49 12.05 -9.87
C ARG A 37 1.82 11.89 -8.50
N LYS A 38 1.06 12.89 -8.05
CA LYS A 38 0.30 12.85 -6.79
C LYS A 38 -0.75 11.74 -6.82
N GLU A 39 -1.54 11.68 -7.90
CA GLU A 39 -2.51 10.60 -8.13
C GLU A 39 -1.85 9.23 -8.10
N ASN A 40 -0.74 9.05 -8.83
CA ASN A 40 0.01 7.79 -8.81
C ASN A 40 0.58 7.43 -7.43
N GLN A 41 0.96 8.40 -6.60
CA GLN A 41 1.44 8.17 -5.24
C GLN A 41 0.31 7.70 -4.34
N GLN A 42 -0.83 8.39 -4.37
CA GLN A 42 -2.07 8.01 -3.67
C GLN A 42 -2.50 6.60 -4.04
N ASP A 43 -2.55 6.27 -5.33
CA ASP A 43 -2.90 4.92 -5.79
C ASP A 43 -1.94 3.86 -5.27
N ARG A 44 -0.63 4.15 -5.23
CA ARG A 44 0.37 3.19 -4.74
C ARG A 44 0.31 2.99 -3.24
N ILE A 45 0.00 4.04 -2.48
CA ILE A 45 -0.22 3.99 -1.03
C ILE A 45 -1.50 3.19 -0.75
N ALA A 46 -2.62 3.54 -1.39
CA ALA A 46 -3.90 2.84 -1.24
C ALA A 46 -3.80 1.36 -1.61
N ASN A 47 -3.19 1.04 -2.75
CA ASN A 47 -2.95 -0.35 -3.16
C ASN A 47 -2.02 -1.07 -2.20
N GLY A 48 -1.01 -0.39 -1.65
CA GLY A 48 -0.09 -0.95 -0.67
C GLY A 48 -0.80 -1.35 0.62
N ILE A 49 -1.73 -0.53 1.10
CA ILE A 49 -2.59 -0.90 2.23
C ILE A 49 -3.48 -2.09 1.85
N GLN A 50 -4.14 -2.03 0.69
CA GLN A 50 -5.11 -3.05 0.27
C GLN A 50 -4.50 -4.44 0.10
N ASN A 51 -3.30 -4.53 -0.46
CA ASN A 51 -2.60 -5.80 -0.68
C ASN A 51 -1.65 -6.17 0.47
N GLY A 52 -1.64 -5.38 1.54
CA GLY A 52 -0.80 -5.58 2.73
C GLY A 52 0.68 -5.32 2.53
N GLN A 53 1.10 -4.73 1.40
CA GLN A 53 2.49 -4.29 1.16
C GLN A 53 2.90 -3.09 2.02
N LEU A 54 1.94 -2.30 2.50
CA LEU A 54 2.14 -1.21 3.45
C LEU A 54 1.30 -1.48 4.67
N THR A 55 1.90 -1.31 5.85
CA THR A 55 1.14 -1.12 7.09
C THR A 55 0.43 0.24 7.05
N ALA A 56 -0.67 0.41 7.80
CA ALA A 56 -1.34 1.71 7.80
C ALA A 56 -0.45 2.82 8.40
N GLY A 57 0.56 2.48 9.21
CA GLY A 57 1.49 3.43 9.80
C GLY A 57 2.57 3.89 8.83
N GLU A 58 2.99 3.02 7.91
CA GLU A 58 3.84 3.39 6.78
C GLU A 58 3.06 4.24 5.80
N ALA A 59 1.84 3.83 5.47
CA ALA A 59 0.94 4.64 4.67
C ALA A 59 0.71 6.03 5.27
N GLY A 60 0.35 6.14 6.55
CA GLY A 60 0.14 7.43 7.22
C GLY A 60 1.38 8.33 7.22
N ARG A 61 2.59 7.76 7.31
CA ARG A 61 3.85 8.52 7.18
C ARG A 61 4.08 9.01 5.74
N LEU A 62 3.74 8.20 4.74
CA LEU A 62 3.83 8.56 3.32
C LEU A 62 2.79 9.65 2.97
N GLU A 63 1.56 9.52 3.47
CA GLU A 63 0.49 10.52 3.35
C GLU A 63 0.88 11.86 3.98
N LYS A 64 1.52 11.85 5.17
CA LYS A 64 2.00 13.09 5.80
C LYS A 64 3.03 13.80 4.92
N LYS A 65 4.01 13.05 4.39
CA LYS A 65 5.01 13.60 3.47
C LYS A 65 4.36 14.17 2.21
N GLU A 66 3.35 13.49 1.67
CA GLU A 66 2.61 14.01 0.50
C GLU A 66 1.85 15.29 0.84
N SER A 67 1.20 15.35 2.00
CA SER A 67 0.53 16.56 2.46
C SER A 67 1.49 17.73 2.66
N GLU A 68 2.69 17.50 3.19
CA GLU A 68 3.74 18.51 3.35
C GLU A 68 4.20 19.03 1.97
N LEU A 69 4.43 18.15 0.99
CA LEU A 69 4.77 18.56 -0.38
C LEU A 69 3.65 19.31 -1.08
N ASN A 70 2.39 18.93 -0.82
CA ASN A 70 1.22 19.64 -1.33
C ASN A 70 1.11 21.04 -0.71
N GLN A 71 1.48 21.21 0.55
CA GLN A 71 1.55 22.51 1.20
C GLN A 71 2.67 23.37 0.61
N GLU A 72 3.86 22.79 0.43
CA GLU A 72 5.01 23.45 -0.20
C GLU A 72 4.67 23.92 -1.62
N GLU A 73 4.02 23.08 -2.43
CA GLU A 73 3.53 23.46 -3.78
C GLU A 73 2.59 24.68 -3.71
N ARG A 74 1.64 24.68 -2.77
CA ARG A 74 0.71 25.80 -2.59
C ARG A 74 1.43 27.08 -2.21
N ASP A 75 2.42 26.99 -1.34
CA ASP A 75 3.16 28.15 -0.86
C ASP A 75 4.09 28.70 -1.95
N MET A 76 4.78 27.85 -2.73
CA MET A 76 5.52 28.29 -3.93
C MET A 76 4.59 29.01 -4.91
N ARG A 77 3.40 28.47 -5.18
CA ARG A 77 2.42 29.14 -6.06
C ARG A 77 2.03 30.51 -5.54
N LYS A 78 1.83 30.68 -4.23
CA LYS A 78 1.45 31.99 -3.66
C LYS A 78 2.54 33.03 -3.84
N LEU A 79 3.82 32.64 -3.84
CA LEU A 79 4.95 33.55 -4.05
C LEU A 79 4.98 34.08 -5.49
N ASP A 80 4.49 33.31 -6.46
CA ASP A 80 4.54 33.63 -7.89
C ASP A 80 3.14 33.77 -8.52
N ASN A 81 2.23 34.51 -7.88
CA ASN A 81 0.88 34.83 -8.38
C ASN A 81 0.05 33.60 -8.85
N GLY A 82 0.18 32.48 -8.15
CA GLY A 82 -0.49 31.21 -8.45
C GLY A 82 0.29 30.27 -9.37
N HIS A 83 1.44 30.69 -9.89
CA HIS A 83 2.25 29.94 -10.84
C HIS A 83 3.46 29.27 -10.19
N LEU A 84 4.00 28.24 -10.83
CA LEU A 84 5.26 27.62 -10.43
C LEU A 84 6.36 28.03 -11.41
N THR A 85 7.45 28.57 -10.89
CA THR A 85 8.65 28.86 -11.68
C THR A 85 9.29 27.57 -12.20
N LYS A 86 10.34 27.70 -13.02
CA LYS A 86 11.13 26.55 -13.45
C LYS A 86 11.90 25.91 -12.29
N ALA A 87 12.38 26.73 -11.35
CA ALA A 87 13.10 26.27 -10.17
C ALA A 87 12.16 25.48 -9.24
N ASP A 88 10.97 26.02 -8.95
CA ASP A 88 9.96 25.36 -8.11
C ASP A 88 9.57 23.99 -8.67
N ARG A 89 9.33 23.93 -9.99
CA ARG A 89 9.02 22.67 -10.67
C ARG A 89 10.16 21.67 -10.53
N ALA A 90 11.41 22.11 -10.64
CA ALA A 90 12.56 21.22 -10.47
C ALA A 90 12.66 20.70 -9.02
N THR A 91 12.47 21.56 -8.03
CA THR A 91 12.47 21.21 -6.60
C THR A 91 11.37 20.21 -6.27
N LEU A 92 10.12 20.53 -6.61
CA LEU A 92 8.96 19.65 -6.41
C LEU A 92 9.15 18.32 -7.14
N GLN A 93 9.71 18.34 -8.35
CA GLN A 93 9.99 17.11 -9.09
C GLN A 93 11.00 16.21 -8.37
N GLN A 94 12.05 16.78 -7.77
CA GLN A 94 13.03 16.02 -6.99
C GLN A 94 12.41 15.43 -5.71
N GLN A 95 11.67 16.26 -4.96
CA GLN A 95 10.99 15.81 -3.75
C GLN A 95 9.96 14.71 -4.04
N GLN A 96 9.17 14.85 -5.11
CA GLN A 96 8.21 13.84 -5.54
C GLN A 96 8.88 12.53 -5.98
N ASN A 97 10.07 12.60 -6.57
CA ASN A 97 10.87 11.42 -6.88
C ASN A 97 11.36 10.74 -5.60
N GLN A 98 11.76 11.51 -4.59
CA GLN A 98 12.17 10.96 -3.31
C GLN A 98 10.99 10.28 -2.59
N LEU A 99 9.82 10.92 -2.54
CA LEU A 99 8.60 10.31 -1.99
C LEU A 99 8.24 9.02 -2.74
N SER A 100 8.33 9.02 -4.07
CA SER A 100 8.09 7.82 -4.89
C SER A 100 9.02 6.66 -4.51
N LYS A 101 10.31 6.94 -4.25
CA LYS A 101 11.28 5.95 -3.77
C LYS A 101 10.94 5.46 -2.37
N ASP A 102 10.51 6.34 -1.47
CA ASP A 102 10.08 5.97 -0.12
C ASP A 102 8.86 5.04 -0.16
N ILE A 103 7.83 5.37 -0.96
CA ILE A 103 6.67 4.49 -1.18
C ILE A 103 7.12 3.12 -1.72
N TYR A 104 8.08 3.11 -2.65
CA TYR A 104 8.60 1.86 -3.20
C TYR A 104 9.30 1.04 -2.12
N LYS A 105 10.21 1.65 -1.35
CA LYS A 105 10.94 0.98 -0.27
C LYS A 105 9.98 0.39 0.75
N GLN A 106 9.02 1.17 1.25
CA GLN A 106 8.06 0.71 2.25
C GLN A 106 7.20 -0.45 1.71
N LYS A 107 6.79 -0.41 0.43
CA LYS A 107 6.06 -1.55 -0.20
C LYS A 107 6.87 -2.84 -0.28
N HIS A 108 8.20 -2.76 -0.17
CA HIS A 108 9.12 -3.88 -0.42
C HIS A 108 10.05 -4.18 0.77
N ASP A 109 9.91 -3.54 1.93
CA ASP A 109 10.85 -3.66 3.05
C ASP A 109 10.64 -4.90 3.93
N ALA A 110 9.97 -5.92 3.38
CA ALA A 110 9.70 -7.22 4.01
C ALA A 110 8.96 -7.15 5.36
N GLN A 111 8.43 -5.98 5.77
CA GLN A 111 7.64 -5.85 7.01
C GLN A 111 6.29 -6.56 6.93
N VAL A 112 5.89 -7.03 5.74
CA VAL A 112 4.76 -7.93 5.54
C VAL A 112 5.13 -9.35 6.01
N ALA A 113 5.42 -9.48 7.30
CA ALA A 113 5.36 -10.75 7.98
C ALA A 113 3.89 -11.17 7.99
N ASN A 114 3.50 -11.90 6.95
CA ASN A 114 2.29 -12.69 6.87
C ASN A 114 2.15 -13.49 8.18
N THR A 115 1.44 -12.94 9.16
CA THR A 115 1.06 -13.66 10.36
C THR A 115 -0.01 -14.63 9.91
N ASN A 116 0.42 -15.88 9.70
CA ASN A 116 -0.40 -17.01 9.29
C ASN A 116 -1.88 -16.83 9.73
N PRO A 117 -2.79 -16.45 8.81
CA PRO A 117 -4.18 -16.06 9.15
C PRO A 117 -5.01 -17.22 9.70
N LYS A 118 -4.41 -18.42 9.79
CA LYS A 118 -4.98 -19.60 10.44
C LYS A 118 -5.08 -19.49 11.97
N SER A 119 -4.52 -18.45 12.59
CA SER A 119 -4.63 -18.21 14.05
C SER A 119 -5.57 -17.04 14.38
N GLU A 120 -6.31 -17.15 15.49
CA GLU A 120 -7.19 -16.07 16.00
C GLU A 120 -6.45 -14.73 16.13
N VAL A 121 -5.19 -14.77 16.60
CA VAL A 121 -4.32 -13.58 16.73
C VAL A 121 -4.03 -12.95 15.37
N GLY A 122 -3.71 -13.74 14.34
CA GLY A 122 -3.47 -13.22 12.99
C GLY A 122 -4.73 -12.59 12.37
N GLN A 123 -5.91 -13.15 12.64
CA GLN A 123 -7.18 -12.56 12.19
C GLN A 123 -7.47 -11.23 12.90
N ARG A 124 -7.22 -11.14 14.21
CA ARG A 124 -7.38 -9.88 14.96
C ARG A 124 -6.50 -8.78 14.41
N GLN A 125 -5.22 -9.06 14.18
CA GLN A 125 -4.27 -8.09 13.61
C GLN A 125 -4.73 -7.55 12.26
N ARG A 126 -5.20 -8.43 11.36
CA ARG A 126 -5.77 -8.01 10.08
C ARG A 126 -6.95 -7.07 10.28
N ASN A 127 -7.90 -7.44 11.15
CA ASN A 127 -9.07 -6.61 11.43
C ASN A 127 -8.68 -5.25 12.04
N GLN A 128 -7.63 -5.20 12.87
CA GLN A 128 -7.12 -3.95 13.42
C GLN A 128 -6.52 -3.06 12.33
N GLN A 129 -5.67 -3.61 11.47
CA GLN A 129 -5.08 -2.92 10.31
C GLN A 129 -6.14 -2.37 9.36
N GLU A 130 -7.16 -3.17 9.02
CA GLU A 130 -8.28 -2.74 8.18
C GLU A 130 -9.05 -1.57 8.82
N ARG A 131 -9.28 -1.59 10.12
CA ARG A 131 -9.99 -0.51 10.83
C ARG A 131 -9.19 0.78 10.88
N ILE A 132 -7.85 0.69 11.03
CA ILE A 132 -6.96 1.85 11.00
C ILE A 132 -6.93 2.42 9.58
N ALA A 133 -6.76 1.59 8.56
CA ALA A 133 -6.81 1.98 7.15
C ALA A 133 -8.13 2.67 6.77
N GLN A 134 -9.26 2.08 7.15
CA GLN A 134 -10.58 2.69 6.95
C GLN A 134 -10.71 4.02 7.69
N GLY A 135 -10.16 4.10 8.91
CA GLY A 135 -10.17 5.33 9.70
C GLY A 135 -9.42 6.46 8.99
N VAL A 136 -8.23 6.19 8.47
CA VAL A 136 -7.46 7.17 7.67
C VAL A 136 -8.21 7.54 6.39
N LYS A 137 -8.69 6.53 5.63
CA LYS A 137 -9.39 6.74 4.36
C LYS A 137 -10.66 7.59 4.50
N SER A 138 -11.41 7.39 5.57
CA SER A 138 -12.64 8.15 5.85
C SER A 138 -12.40 9.47 6.56
N GLY A 139 -11.14 9.79 6.89
CA GLY A 139 -10.78 10.93 7.72
C GLY A 139 -11.02 10.72 9.22
N GLN A 140 -11.75 9.68 9.64
CA GLN A 140 -12.04 9.36 11.05
C GLN A 140 -10.79 9.20 11.92
N LEU A 141 -9.61 8.98 11.35
CA LEU A 141 -8.32 9.04 12.05
C LEU A 141 -7.42 10.05 11.37
N THR A 142 -6.80 10.93 12.15
CA THR A 142 -5.69 11.74 11.67
C THR A 142 -4.47 10.86 11.40
N ALA A 143 -3.54 11.34 10.56
CA ALA A 143 -2.28 10.64 10.31
C ALA A 143 -1.46 10.39 11.60
N GLY A 144 -1.52 11.32 12.55
CA GLY A 144 -0.84 11.19 13.84
C GLY A 144 -1.45 10.11 14.73
N GLU A 145 -2.77 9.98 14.74
CA GLU A 145 -3.49 8.93 15.47
C GLU A 145 -3.26 7.56 14.89
N ALA A 146 -3.40 7.44 13.56
CA ALA A 146 -3.07 6.22 12.84
C ALA A 146 -1.63 5.78 13.15
N SER A 147 -0.66 6.70 13.08
CA SER A 147 0.74 6.40 13.43
C SER A 147 0.92 5.88 14.86
N ARG A 148 0.21 6.43 15.85
CA ARG A 148 0.28 5.95 17.24
C ARG A 148 -0.35 4.57 17.42
N LEU A 149 -1.48 4.29 16.77
CA LEU A 149 -2.14 2.97 16.79
C LEU A 149 -1.23 1.91 16.16
N GLU A 150 -0.59 2.25 15.06
CA GLU A 150 0.33 1.38 14.32
C GLU A 150 1.60 1.10 15.10
N GLY A 151 2.13 2.08 15.83
CA GLY A 151 3.23 1.85 16.76
C GLY A 151 2.91 0.80 17.83
N ARG A 152 1.64 0.73 18.28
CA ARG A 152 1.17 -0.29 19.24
C ARG A 152 1.05 -1.66 18.57
N GLU A 153 0.42 -1.73 17.39
CA GLU A 153 0.32 -2.99 16.63
C GLU A 153 1.70 -3.56 16.29
N ALA A 154 2.63 -2.72 15.85
CA ALA A 154 4.01 -3.13 15.57
C ALA A 154 4.74 -3.66 16.81
N ALA A 155 4.47 -3.10 18.00
CA ALA A 155 5.04 -3.61 19.24
C ALA A 155 4.49 -5.01 19.57
N ILE A 156 3.18 -5.21 19.44
CA ILE A 156 2.53 -6.52 19.64
C ILE A 156 3.05 -7.53 18.60
N HIS A 157 3.24 -7.12 17.34
CA HIS A 157 3.80 -7.97 16.29
C HIS A 157 5.24 -8.41 16.61
N ARG A 158 6.08 -7.50 17.14
CA ARG A 158 7.44 -7.85 17.57
C ARG A 158 7.42 -8.84 18.73
N GLU A 159 6.54 -8.63 19.72
CA GLU A 159 6.34 -9.55 20.83
C GLU A 159 5.93 -10.94 20.34
N ILE A 160 4.94 -11.03 19.44
CA ILE A 160 4.50 -12.31 18.86
C ILE A 160 5.62 -13.02 18.10
N ARG A 161 6.43 -12.29 17.34
CA ARG A 161 7.57 -12.89 16.62
C ARG A 161 8.60 -13.43 17.59
N HIS A 162 8.90 -12.70 18.66
CA HIS A 162 9.81 -13.13 19.71
C HIS A 162 9.28 -14.38 20.41
N ASP A 163 8.06 -14.34 20.95
CA ASP A 163 7.43 -15.46 21.64
C ASP A 163 7.37 -16.71 20.76
N ARG A 164 7.04 -16.55 19.46
CA ARG A 164 7.05 -17.68 18.52
C ARG A 164 8.46 -18.23 18.30
N ALA A 165 9.46 -17.38 18.18
CA ALA A 165 10.84 -17.83 18.01
C ALA A 165 11.32 -18.64 19.22
N GLU A 166 10.94 -18.25 20.43
CA GLU A 166 11.25 -18.99 21.66
C GLU A 166 10.53 -20.34 21.77
N ASN A 167 9.32 -20.43 21.20
CA ASN A 167 8.44 -21.60 21.33
C ASN A 167 8.31 -22.41 20.02
N GLY A 168 9.40 -22.50 19.24
CA GLY A 168 9.45 -23.36 18.04
C GLY A 168 8.44 -23.00 16.95
N GLY A 169 8.09 -21.72 16.83
CA GLY A 169 7.15 -21.16 15.85
C GLY A 169 5.72 -21.01 16.35
N THR A 170 5.42 -21.36 17.61
CA THR A 170 4.06 -21.33 18.16
C THR A 170 3.92 -20.38 19.34
N LEU A 171 2.70 -20.06 19.76
CA LEU A 171 2.45 -19.29 20.99
C LEU A 171 1.91 -20.22 22.07
N THR A 172 2.44 -20.11 23.28
CA THR A 172 1.90 -20.79 24.45
C THR A 172 0.50 -20.28 24.80
N PRO A 173 -0.32 -21.03 25.55
CA PRO A 173 -1.62 -20.55 26.01
C PRO A 173 -1.54 -19.27 26.85
N ALA A 174 -0.46 -19.09 27.62
CA ALA A 174 -0.26 -17.91 28.45
C ALA A 174 0.04 -16.66 27.60
N GLU A 175 0.96 -16.77 26.64
CA GLU A 175 1.29 -15.71 25.68
C GLU A 175 0.05 -15.32 24.87
N ARG A 176 -0.69 -16.31 24.35
CA ARG A 176 -1.93 -16.05 23.58
C ARG A 176 -2.93 -15.23 24.39
N ARG A 177 -3.12 -15.54 25.68
CA ARG A 177 -4.00 -14.75 26.56
C ARG A 177 -3.46 -13.33 26.77
N ARG A 178 -2.14 -13.15 26.93
CA ARG A 178 -1.50 -11.84 27.10
C ARG A 178 -1.67 -10.99 25.84
N ILE A 179 -1.35 -11.54 24.68
CA ILE A 179 -1.52 -10.91 23.36
C ILE A 179 -2.99 -10.54 23.12
N ASN A 180 -3.92 -11.47 23.36
CA ASN A 180 -5.36 -11.16 23.22
C ASN A 180 -5.81 -9.99 24.10
N ARG A 181 -5.26 -9.83 25.31
CA ARG A 181 -5.55 -8.67 26.16
C ARG A 181 -4.97 -7.37 25.58
N GLN A 182 -3.76 -7.42 25.02
CA GLN A 182 -3.13 -6.27 24.36
C GLN A 182 -3.92 -5.85 23.11
N GLU A 183 -4.24 -6.79 22.22
CA GLU A 183 -5.08 -6.59 21.03
C GLU A 183 -6.45 -5.99 21.40
N ASN A 184 -7.08 -6.45 22.49
CA ASN A 184 -8.33 -5.86 22.98
C ASN A 184 -8.18 -4.41 23.47
N ARG A 185 -7.02 -4.04 24.03
CA ARG A 185 -6.74 -2.65 24.43
C ARG A 185 -6.52 -1.79 23.19
N THR A 186 -5.75 -2.27 22.21
CA THR A 186 -5.53 -1.55 20.96
C THR A 186 -6.84 -1.37 20.20
N SER A 187 -7.64 -2.44 20.06
CA SER A 187 -8.95 -2.39 19.41
C SER A 187 -9.89 -1.34 20.02
N ARG A 188 -9.91 -1.21 21.35
CA ARG A 188 -10.66 -0.14 22.04
C ARG A 188 -10.08 1.24 21.75
N SER A 189 -8.76 1.37 21.65
CA SER A 189 -8.14 2.64 21.26
C SER A 189 -8.48 3.03 19.82
N ILE A 190 -8.46 2.08 18.88
CA ILE A 190 -8.88 2.31 17.50
C ILE A 190 -10.33 2.79 17.48
N TYR A 191 -11.21 2.12 18.25
CA TYR A 191 -12.61 2.53 18.33
C TYR A 191 -12.77 3.95 18.86
N ARG A 192 -12.11 4.27 19.98
CA ARG A 192 -12.17 5.61 20.57
C ARG A 192 -11.68 6.68 19.61
N GLN A 193 -10.51 6.52 19.00
CA GLN A 193 -9.95 7.52 18.08
C GLN A 193 -10.81 7.70 16.83
N LYS A 194 -11.49 6.65 16.34
CA LYS A 194 -12.46 6.79 15.23
C LYS A 194 -13.73 7.57 15.62
N HIS A 195 -14.03 7.71 16.91
CA HIS A 195 -15.29 8.27 17.43
C HIS A 195 -15.10 9.43 18.40
N ASP A 196 -13.87 9.92 18.61
CA ASP A 196 -13.57 10.97 19.60
C ASP A 196 -13.90 12.38 19.11
N ALA A 197 -14.64 12.48 18.01
CA ALA A 197 -15.20 13.71 17.46
C ALA A 197 -14.16 14.82 17.22
N GLN A 198 -12.90 14.48 16.92
CA GLN A 198 -11.87 15.44 16.51
C GLN A 198 -12.13 16.09 15.13
N HIS A 199 -13.29 15.84 14.51
CA HIS A 199 -13.76 16.56 13.33
C HIS A 199 -14.49 17.84 13.75
N GLN A 200 -13.73 18.88 14.11
CA GLN A 200 -14.15 20.28 13.97
C GLN A 200 -13.16 21.02 13.09
#